data_AF-A0ABD2NI46-F1
#
_entry.id   AF-A0ABD2NI46-F1
#
_cell.length_a   1.000
_cell.length_b   1.000
_cell.length_c   1.000
_cell.angle_alpha   90.00
_cell.angle_beta   90.00
_cell.angle_gamma   90.00
#
_symmetry.space_group_name_H-M   'P 1'
#
loop_
_entity.id
_entity.type
_entity.pdbx_description
1 polymer ?
#
loop_
_entity_poly.entity_id
_entity_poly.type
_entity_poly.pdbx_seq_one_letter_code
_entity_poly.pdbx_strand_id
1 'polypeptide(L)'
;MMYNNDLKNLDLHSILSENGLVAVWCTNSIQHLNMLKNEIFPKWNVKFASKWYWLKVTQSGEVICSFSPPPGKQPFEQIIFGCRNSRKFRNPPNAKIVVSVPSALHSHKPPLSELLKLYLPNDPKCLEVFARYLLPNWTSYGNEVLKFQHESLYDMNISE
;
A
#
# COMPACT_ATOMS: atom_id res chain seq x y z
N MET A 1 10.31 -15.75 3.13
CA MET A 1 9.01 -15.06 3.27
C MET A 1 9.09 -14.26 4.56
N MET A 2 8.77 -12.96 4.54
CA MET A 2 8.85 -12.13 5.75
C MET A 2 7.63 -12.38 6.62
N TYR A 3 7.83 -12.63 7.92
CA TYR A 3 6.76 -12.86 8.87
C TYR A 3 6.32 -11.54 9.53
N ASN A 4 5.13 -11.53 10.12
CA ASN A 4 4.59 -10.34 10.79
C ASN A 4 5.50 -9.83 11.93
N ASN A 5 6.28 -10.72 12.57
CA ASN A 5 7.24 -10.31 13.59
C ASN A 5 8.44 -9.57 12.99
N ASP A 6 8.87 -9.92 11.78
CA ASP A 6 9.95 -9.19 11.09
C ASP A 6 9.48 -7.78 10.72
N LEU A 7 8.22 -7.65 10.26
CA LEU A 7 7.63 -6.35 9.93
C LEU A 7 7.59 -5.40 11.14
N LYS A 8 7.32 -5.91 12.35
CA LYS A 8 7.32 -5.11 13.60
C LYS A 8 8.68 -4.48 13.89
N ASN A 9 9.77 -5.10 13.43
CA ASN A 9 11.13 -4.66 13.71
C ASN A 9 11.61 -3.53 12.79
N LEU A 10 10.80 -3.11 11.80
CA LEU A 10 11.08 -1.88 11.08
C LEU A 10 11.04 -0.69 12.03
N ASP A 11 12.14 0.05 12.13
CA ASP A 11 12.22 1.26 12.95
C ASP A 11 11.56 2.46 12.26
N LEU A 12 10.26 2.34 11.98
CA LEU A 12 9.46 3.45 11.46
C LEU A 12 9.27 4.55 12.52
N HIS A 13 9.44 4.22 13.81
CA HIS A 13 9.30 5.20 14.88
C HIS A 13 10.36 6.30 14.80
N SER A 14 11.61 5.98 14.48
CA SER A 14 12.68 6.99 14.42
C SER A 14 12.64 7.85 13.15
N ILE A 15 12.11 7.32 12.05
CA ILE A 15 12.14 8.01 10.75
C ILE A 15 10.82 8.71 10.38
N LEU A 16 9.69 8.30 10.97
CA LEU A 16 8.39 8.90 10.68
C LEU A 16 8.26 10.26 11.38
N SER A 17 8.09 11.32 10.59
CA SER A 17 7.87 12.68 11.10
C SER A 17 6.60 12.80 11.97
N GLU A 18 6.52 13.86 12.78
CA GLU A 18 5.34 14.16 13.61
C GLU A 18 4.03 14.26 12.80
N ASN A 19 4.12 14.75 11.56
CA ASN A 19 3.00 14.82 10.62
C ASN A 19 2.94 13.62 9.64
N GLY A 20 3.75 12.59 9.88
CA GLY A 20 3.91 11.45 8.99
C GLY A 20 2.66 10.60 8.87
N LEU A 21 2.43 10.07 7.66
CA LEU A 21 1.39 9.09 7.35
C LEU A 21 2.06 7.77 6.99
N VAL A 22 1.62 6.68 7.60
CA VAL A 22 1.99 5.32 7.21
C VAL A 22 0.82 4.73 6.44
N ALA A 23 1.08 4.15 5.27
CA ALA A 23 0.12 3.40 4.48
C ALA A 23 0.60 1.96 4.31
N VAL A 24 -0.25 1.00 4.67
CA VAL A 24 0.09 -0.43 4.57
C VAL A 24 -0.92 -1.12 3.67
N TRP A 25 -0.43 -1.71 2.58
CA TRP A 25 -1.20 -2.66 1.79
C TRP A 25 -1.44 -3.92 2.60
N CYS A 26 -2.71 -4.25 2.83
CA CYS A 26 -3.11 -5.39 3.63
C CYS A 26 -4.09 -6.27 2.85
N THR A 27 -3.86 -7.57 2.92
CA THR A 27 -4.83 -8.59 2.47
C THR A 27 -6.14 -8.47 3.26
N ASN A 28 -7.21 -9.13 2.80
CA ASN A 28 -8.49 -9.18 3.52
C ASN A 28 -8.50 -10.07 4.78
N SER A 29 -7.34 -10.53 5.24
CA SER A 29 -7.21 -11.30 6.48
C SER A 29 -7.48 -10.42 7.70
N ILE A 30 -8.52 -10.78 8.47
CA ILE A 30 -8.86 -10.13 9.74
C ILE A 30 -7.70 -10.29 10.75
N GLN A 31 -7.03 -11.43 10.74
CA GLN A 31 -5.87 -11.68 11.59
C GLN A 31 -4.75 -10.69 11.31
N HIS A 32 -4.39 -10.47 10.04
CA HIS A 32 -3.36 -9.50 9.66
C HIS A 32 -3.77 -8.07 10.01
N LEU A 33 -5.04 -7.72 9.82
CA LEU A 33 -5.56 -6.41 10.19
C LEU A 33 -5.46 -6.17 11.70
N ASN A 34 -5.82 -7.16 12.52
CA ASN A 34 -5.74 -7.07 13.97
C ASN A 34 -4.30 -6.96 14.46
N MET A 35 -3.38 -7.78 13.94
CA MET A 35 -1.95 -7.70 14.25
C MET A 35 -1.37 -6.33 13.87
N LEU A 36 -1.75 -5.81 12.69
CA LEU A 36 -1.31 -4.50 12.24
C LEU A 36 -1.74 -3.39 13.20
N LYS A 37 -3.01 -3.38 13.60
CA LYS A 37 -3.58 -2.36 14.48
C LYS A 37 -3.12 -2.47 15.93
N ASN A 38 -3.02 -3.69 16.46
CA ASN A 38 -2.85 -3.92 17.89
C ASN A 38 -1.39 -4.15 18.29
N GLU A 39 -0.51 -4.50 17.34
CA GLU A 39 0.88 -4.84 17.64
C GLU A 39 1.89 -4.02 16.83
N ILE A 40 1.73 -3.96 15.50
CA ILE A 40 2.71 -3.26 14.63
C ILE A 40 2.60 -1.73 14.76
N PHE A 41 1.40 -1.17 14.61
CA PHE A 41 1.19 0.27 14.71
C PHE A 41 1.63 0.86 16.05
N PRO A 42 1.31 0.25 17.21
CA PRO A 42 1.84 0.70 18.50
C PRO A 42 3.37 0.68 18.58
N LYS A 43 4.03 -0.34 18.02
CA LYS A 43 5.51 -0.40 17.97
C LYS A 43 6.12 0.73 17.13
N TRP A 44 5.43 1.16 16.08
CA TRP A 44 5.82 2.30 15.26
C TRP A 44 5.37 3.66 15.81
N ASN A 45 4.76 3.70 17.00
CA ASN A 45 4.16 4.89 17.63
C ASN A 45 3.13 5.60 16.74
N VAL A 46 2.34 4.82 16.01
CA VAL A 46 1.21 5.33 15.22
C VAL A 46 -0.09 4.67 15.69
N LYS A 47 -1.21 5.37 15.48
CA LYS A 47 -2.54 4.83 15.67
C LYS A 47 -3.23 4.66 14.33
N PHE A 48 -4.16 3.71 14.27
CA PHE A 48 -5.05 3.56 13.12
C PHE A 48 -5.81 4.87 12.88
N ALA A 49 -5.70 5.37 11.65
CA ALA A 49 -6.36 6.60 11.22
C ALA A 49 -7.60 6.30 10.37
N SER A 50 -7.46 5.45 9.35
CA SER A 50 -8.55 5.08 8.43
C SER A 50 -8.18 3.89 7.56
N LYS A 51 -9.15 3.41 6.78
CA LYS A 51 -8.96 2.34 5.80
C LYS A 51 -9.57 2.70 4.46
N TRP A 52 -8.86 2.43 3.37
CA TRP A 52 -9.38 2.45 2.00
C TRP A 52 -9.45 1.03 1.42
N TYR A 53 -10.12 0.91 0.27
CA TYR A 53 -10.22 -0.31 -0.52
C TYR A 53 -9.73 -0.04 -1.93
N TRP A 54 -8.89 -0.94 -2.46
CA TRP A 54 -8.56 -0.96 -3.89
C TRP A 54 -9.39 -2.04 -4.57
N LEU A 55 -10.46 -1.64 -5.27
CA LEU A 55 -11.31 -2.52 -6.08
C LEU A 55 -10.66 -2.74 -7.44
N LYS A 56 -10.49 -4.00 -7.80
CA LYS A 56 -9.88 -4.44 -9.05
C LYS A 56 -10.96 -4.77 -10.05
N VAL A 57 -10.88 -4.14 -11.22
CA VAL A 57 -11.82 -4.33 -12.32
C VAL A 57 -11.12 -4.77 -13.60
N THR A 58 -11.86 -5.34 -14.53
CA THR A 58 -11.44 -5.59 -15.91
C THR A 58 -11.42 -4.29 -16.70
N GLN A 59 -10.94 -4.33 -17.94
CA GLN A 59 -11.04 -3.20 -18.87
C GLN A 59 -12.50 -2.83 -19.21
N SER A 60 -13.43 -3.78 -19.08
CA SER A 60 -14.88 -3.54 -19.21
C SER A 60 -15.51 -2.93 -17.95
N GLY A 61 -14.75 -2.76 -16.86
CA GLY A 61 -15.24 -2.22 -15.59
C GLY A 61 -15.90 -3.26 -14.67
N GLU A 62 -15.89 -4.54 -15.05
CA GLU A 62 -16.44 -5.63 -14.25
C GLU A 62 -15.44 -6.07 -13.17
N VAL A 63 -15.91 -6.57 -12.03
CA VAL A 63 -15.00 -7.06 -10.98
C VAL A 63 -14.23 -8.29 -11.45
N ILE A 64 -12.94 -8.36 -11.12
CA ILE A 64 -12.07 -9.49 -11.56
C ILE A 64 -12.43 -10.84 -10.94
N CYS A 65 -13.25 -10.84 -9.87
CA CYS A 65 -13.86 -12.02 -9.30
C CYS A 65 -15.10 -11.62 -8.48
N SER A 66 -16.04 -12.54 -8.30
CA SER A 66 -17.23 -12.29 -7.48
C SER A 66 -16.86 -11.99 -6.03
N PHE A 67 -17.67 -11.16 -5.37
CA PHE A 67 -17.64 -11.06 -3.92
C PHE A 67 -18.06 -12.40 -3.32
N SER A 68 -17.34 -12.85 -2.30
CA SER A 68 -17.61 -14.14 -1.66
C SER A 68 -17.52 -14.02 -0.14
N PRO A 69 -18.23 -14.86 0.65
CA PRO A 69 -18.04 -14.88 2.09
C PRO A 69 -16.63 -15.40 2.44
N PRO A 70 -16.03 -14.95 3.56
CA PRO A 70 -14.76 -15.50 4.03
C PRO A 70 -14.82 -17.03 4.16
N PRO A 71 -13.77 -17.77 3.75
CA PRO A 71 -12.44 -17.32 3.35
C PRO A 71 -12.27 -17.01 1.84
N GLY A 72 -13.37 -16.85 1.11
CA GLY A 72 -13.35 -16.66 -0.33
C GLY A 72 -12.58 -15.41 -0.79
N LYS A 73 -12.10 -15.47 -2.05
CA LYS A 73 -11.37 -14.37 -2.69
C LYS A 73 -12.28 -13.15 -2.84
N GLN A 74 -11.70 -11.98 -2.63
CA GLN A 74 -12.38 -10.70 -2.86
C GLN A 74 -11.76 -10.00 -4.07
N PRO A 75 -12.54 -9.22 -4.84
CA PRO A 75 -12.03 -8.41 -5.93
C PRO A 75 -11.31 -7.14 -5.44
N PHE A 76 -10.94 -7.06 -4.16
CA PHE A 76 -10.30 -5.88 -3.60
C PHE A 76 -9.19 -6.22 -2.61
N GLU A 77 -8.29 -5.27 -2.39
CA GLU A 77 -7.34 -5.27 -1.27
C GLU A 77 -7.58 -4.04 -0.38
N GLN A 78 -7.01 -4.03 0.83
CA GLN A 78 -7.18 -2.94 1.79
C GLN A 78 -5.92 -2.09 1.88
N ILE A 79 -6.09 -0.80 2.10
CA ILE A 79 -5.01 0.12 2.46
C ILE A 79 -5.31 0.63 3.85
N ILE A 80 -4.44 0.34 4.81
CA ILE A 80 -4.59 0.74 6.20
C ILE A 80 -3.68 1.93 6.48
N PHE A 81 -4.26 3.01 6.99
CA PHE A 81 -3.52 4.21 7.33
C PHE A 81 -3.26 4.29 8.83
N GLY A 82 -2.04 4.66 9.19
CA GLY A 82 -1.63 4.98 10.55
C GLY A 82 -0.94 6.33 10.61
N CYS A 83 -1.13 7.07 11.71
CA CYS A 83 -0.42 8.31 11.97
C CYS A 83 -0.18 8.54 13.46
N ARG A 84 0.73 9.47 13.80
CA ARG A 84 0.89 9.96 15.18
C ARG A 84 -0.34 10.76 15.62
N ASN A 85 -0.58 10.83 16.92
CA ASN A 85 -1.66 11.65 17.50
C ASN A 85 -1.43 13.16 17.28
N SER A 86 -0.17 13.58 17.18
CA SER A 86 0.27 14.96 17.00
C SER A 86 0.10 15.47 15.56
N ARG A 87 -0.32 14.60 14.62
CA ARG A 87 -0.49 14.96 13.22
C ARG A 87 -1.52 16.10 13.08
N LYS A 88 -1.10 17.18 12.42
CA LYS A 88 -1.94 18.36 12.14
C LYS A 88 -2.65 18.30 10.79
N PHE A 89 -2.12 17.51 9.85
CA PHE A 89 -2.75 17.30 8.55
C PHE A 89 -4.00 16.43 8.67
N ARG A 90 -5.00 16.70 7.82
CA ARG A 90 -6.20 15.87 7.70
C ARG A 90 -5.81 14.42 7.40
N ASN A 91 -6.47 13.48 8.07
CA ASN A 91 -6.34 12.05 7.76
C ASN A 91 -7.13 11.67 6.50
N PRO A 92 -6.66 10.68 5.72
CA PRO A 92 -7.46 10.08 4.67
C PRO A 92 -8.83 9.64 5.22
N PRO A 93 -9.95 9.87 4.50
CA PRO A 93 -11.28 9.49 4.99
C PRO A 93 -11.40 7.96 5.10
N ASN A 94 -12.28 7.49 5.97
CA ASN A 94 -12.56 6.06 6.07
C ASN A 94 -13.40 5.58 4.88
N ALA A 95 -13.22 4.33 4.48
CA ALA A 95 -13.97 3.61 3.44
C ALA A 95 -13.93 4.24 2.03
N LYS A 96 -12.90 5.03 1.69
CA LYS A 96 -12.67 5.44 0.29
C LYS A 96 -12.37 4.23 -0.58
N ILE A 97 -12.93 4.21 -1.78
CA ILE A 97 -12.69 3.17 -2.79
C ILE A 97 -11.83 3.76 -3.90
N VAL A 98 -10.73 3.07 -4.22
CA VAL A 98 -9.88 3.32 -5.38
C VAL A 98 -10.16 2.20 -6.38
N VAL A 99 -10.46 2.54 -7.62
CA VAL A 99 -10.81 1.56 -8.66
C VAL A 99 -9.73 1.61 -9.74
N SER A 100 -9.20 0.45 -10.13
CA SER A 100 -8.31 0.37 -11.29
C SER A 100 -8.29 -1.04 -11.88
N VAL A 101 -7.85 -1.13 -13.13
CA VAL A 101 -7.42 -2.40 -13.71
C VAL A 101 -6.11 -2.81 -13.03
N PRO A 102 -5.98 -4.03 -12.48
CA PRO A 102 -4.73 -4.48 -11.91
C PRO A 102 -3.69 -4.69 -13.00
N SER A 103 -2.43 -4.41 -12.69
CA SER A 103 -1.32 -4.75 -13.57
C SER A 103 -1.23 -6.27 -13.78
N ALA A 104 -0.79 -6.70 -14.96
CA ALA A 104 -0.49 -8.10 -15.26
C ALA A 104 0.63 -8.65 -14.36
N LEU A 105 1.53 -7.79 -13.89
CA LEU A 105 2.59 -8.14 -12.95
C LEU A 105 2.02 -8.39 -11.55
N HIS A 106 2.35 -9.56 -10.99
CA HIS A 106 1.90 -9.97 -9.67
C HIS A 106 2.35 -9.00 -8.57
N SER A 107 1.42 -8.66 -7.67
CA SER A 107 1.60 -7.71 -6.56
C SER A 107 1.97 -6.28 -6.97
N HIS A 108 1.82 -5.89 -8.22
CA HIS A 108 1.99 -4.50 -8.63
C HIS A 108 0.75 -3.67 -8.24
N LYS A 109 0.92 -2.83 -7.23
CA LYS A 109 -0.11 -1.97 -6.65
C LYS A 109 -0.17 -0.62 -7.39
N PRO A 110 -1.35 -0.01 -7.54
CA PRO A 110 -1.45 1.33 -8.11
C PRO A 110 -0.72 2.35 -7.19
N PRO A 111 0.01 3.31 -7.77
CA PRO A 111 0.61 4.39 -7.00
C PRO A 111 -0.43 5.19 -6.23
N LEU A 112 -0.13 5.56 -4.98
CA LEU A 112 -1.05 6.31 -4.12
C LEU A 112 -0.74 7.81 -4.04
N SER A 113 0.36 8.27 -4.65
CA SER A 113 0.92 9.61 -4.43
C SER A 113 -0.10 10.72 -4.74
N GLU A 114 -0.70 10.73 -5.93
CA GLU A 114 -1.72 11.72 -6.31
C GLU A 114 -2.97 11.64 -5.43
N LEU A 115 -3.39 10.43 -5.05
CA LEU A 115 -4.56 10.23 -4.20
C LEU A 115 -4.34 10.74 -2.77
N LEU A 116 -3.10 10.78 -2.32
CA LEU A 116 -2.71 11.18 -0.97
C LEU A 116 -2.29 12.64 -0.86
N LYS A 117 -2.11 13.35 -1.98
CA LYS A 117 -1.60 14.73 -2.05
C LYS A 117 -2.34 15.69 -1.11
N LEU A 118 -3.66 15.57 -1.00
CA LEU A 118 -4.50 16.41 -0.12
C LEU A 118 -4.30 16.15 1.38
N TYR A 119 -3.62 15.07 1.76
CA TYR A 119 -3.38 14.68 3.16
C TYR A 119 -1.91 14.85 3.54
N LEU A 120 -1.06 15.32 2.64
CA LEU A 120 0.38 15.44 2.81
C LEU A 120 0.83 16.90 2.64
N PRO A 121 2.03 17.27 3.12
CA PRO A 121 2.65 18.55 2.75
C PRO A 121 2.94 18.60 1.24
N ASN A 122 3.20 19.81 0.71
CA ASN A 122 3.44 20.02 -0.72
C ASN A 122 4.62 19.24 -1.29
N ASP A 123 5.69 19.07 -0.50
CA ASP A 123 6.89 18.30 -0.88
C ASP A 123 7.18 17.23 0.19
N PRO A 124 6.42 16.13 0.20
CA PRO A 124 6.56 15.10 1.20
C PRO A 124 7.80 14.26 0.94
N LYS A 125 8.59 14.01 1.99
CA LYS A 125 9.64 12.98 1.95
C LYS A 125 8.98 11.61 2.06
N CYS A 126 9.01 10.86 0.96
CA CYS A 126 8.32 9.59 0.83
C CYS A 126 9.29 8.40 0.83
N LEU A 127 8.88 7.29 1.45
CA LEU A 127 9.61 6.02 1.51
C LEU A 127 8.67 4.88 1.15
N GLU A 128 9.05 4.07 0.16
CA GLU A 128 8.39 2.79 -0.15
C GLU A 128 9.27 1.63 0.32
N VAL A 129 8.76 0.86 1.27
CA VAL A 129 9.43 -0.35 1.79
C VAL A 129 8.89 -1.58 1.05
N PHE A 130 9.78 -2.50 0.69
CA PHE A 130 9.52 -3.64 -0.19
C PHE A 130 9.20 -3.23 -1.64
N ALA A 131 9.75 -2.10 -2.06
CA ALA A 131 9.58 -1.57 -3.41
C ALA A 131 10.08 -2.56 -4.46
N ARG A 132 9.39 -2.60 -5.59
CA ARG A 132 9.75 -3.37 -6.80
C ARG A 132 9.94 -2.51 -8.05
N TYR A 133 9.69 -1.22 -7.90
CA TYR A 133 9.79 -0.22 -8.94
C TYR A 133 10.05 1.15 -8.32
N LEU A 134 10.44 2.10 -9.16
CA LEU A 134 10.69 3.47 -8.78
C LEU A 134 9.46 4.34 -9.02
N LEU A 135 9.14 5.18 -8.03
CA LEU A 135 8.18 6.26 -8.14
C LEU A 135 8.92 7.61 -8.08
N PRO A 136 8.53 8.62 -8.88
CA PRO A 136 9.13 9.95 -8.78
C PRO A 136 8.99 10.53 -7.37
N ASN A 137 10.08 11.07 -6.82
CA ASN A 137 10.15 11.68 -5.48
C ASN A 137 9.98 10.69 -4.30
N TRP A 138 10.13 9.38 -4.53
CA TRP A 138 10.15 8.37 -3.46
C TRP A 138 11.56 7.81 -3.28
N THR A 139 11.94 7.60 -2.02
CA THR A 139 13.02 6.66 -1.69
C THR A 139 12.45 5.24 -1.74
N SER A 140 12.99 4.39 -2.61
CA SER A 140 12.59 2.99 -2.71
C SER A 140 13.57 2.08 -1.96
N TYR A 141 13.06 1.23 -1.07
CA TYR A 141 13.86 0.30 -0.27
C TYR A 141 13.35 -1.14 -0.40
N GLY A 142 14.24 -2.08 -0.72
CA GLY A 142 13.92 -3.50 -0.83
C GLY A 142 14.98 -4.28 -1.60
N ASN A 143 14.83 -5.60 -1.65
CA ASN A 143 15.79 -6.47 -2.34
C ASN A 143 15.61 -6.50 -3.87
N GLU A 144 14.48 -5.99 -4.37
CA GLU A 144 14.05 -6.11 -5.77
C GLU A 144 13.63 -4.75 -6.36
N VAL A 145 14.23 -3.64 -5.90
CA VAL A 145 13.77 -2.25 -6.20
C VAL A 145 13.61 -1.96 -7.69
N LEU A 146 14.44 -2.54 -8.56
CA LEU A 146 14.41 -2.32 -10.01
C LEU A 146 13.71 -3.44 -10.79
N LYS A 147 13.00 -4.35 -10.11
CA LYS A 147 12.44 -5.55 -10.75
C LYS A 147 11.49 -5.23 -11.89
N PHE A 148 10.68 -4.18 -11.76
CA PHE A 148 9.75 -3.80 -12.83
C PHE A 148 10.36 -2.83 -13.86
N GLN A 149 11.65 -2.52 -13.75
CA GLN A 149 12.40 -1.74 -14.75
C GLN A 149 13.17 -2.64 -15.71
N HIS A 150 13.09 -3.97 -15.54
CA HIS A 150 13.80 -4.91 -16.39
C HIS A 150 13.19 -4.94 -17.81
N GLU A 151 14.01 -4.78 -18.84
CA GLU A 151 13.60 -4.67 -20.24
C GLU A 151 12.76 -5.87 -20.72
N SER A 152 13.07 -7.08 -20.25
CA SER A 152 12.32 -8.30 -20.60
C SER A 152 10.84 -8.29 -20.22
N LEU A 153 10.38 -7.33 -19.39
CA LEU A 153 8.96 -7.14 -19.09
C LEU A 153 8.22 -6.34 -20.17
N TYR A 154 8.98 -5.69 -21.05
CA TYR A 154 8.53 -4.79 -22.12
C TYR A 154 8.92 -5.29 -23.50
N ASP A 155 9.80 -6.28 -23.58
CA ASP A 155 10.11 -7.02 -24.79
C ASP A 155 8.86 -7.78 -25.27
N MET A 156 8.10 -7.10 -26.11
CA MET A 156 7.14 -7.74 -26.98
C MET A 156 7.98 -8.48 -28.02
N ASN A 157 8.15 -9.79 -27.89
CA ASN A 157 8.56 -10.61 -29.03
C ASN A 157 7.47 -10.46 -30.10
N ILE A 158 7.59 -9.42 -30.92
CA ILE A 158 6.82 -9.26 -32.14
C ILE A 158 7.42 -10.30 -33.08
N SER A 159 6.87 -11.51 -33.03
CA SER A 159 7.01 -12.44 -34.15
C SER A 159 6.34 -11.78 -35.35
N GLU A 160 7.15 -11.28 -36.28
CA GLU A 160 6.75 -10.99 -37.67
C GLU A 160 6.12 -12.22 -38.33
#